data_AF-A0A1W5QDB9-F1
#
_entry.id   AF-A0A1W5QDB9-F1
#
_cell.length_a   1.000
_cell.length_b   1.000
_cell.length_c   1.000
_cell.angle_alpha   90.00
_cell.angle_beta   90.00
_cell.angle_gamma   90.00
#
_symmetry.space_group_name_H-M   'P 1'
#
loop_
_entity.id
_entity.type
_entity.pdbx_description
1 polymer ?
#
loop_
_entity_poly.entity_id
_entity_poly.type
_entity_poly.pdbx_seq_one_letter_code
_entity_poly.pdbx_strand_id
1 'polypeptide(L)'
;MVFVYIILSAILLYYAIKYGIRDGLIDRDANKEKLIYLNKNESIFEEIDDIYRTVNKEKKSEAKRIYDESYDVLLSKTAPKEKYDTLVQYKQKIKNLENG
;
A
#
# COMPACT_ATOMS: atom_id res chain seq x y z
N MET A 1 -21.94 49.83 -0.22
CA MET A 1 -21.27 48.95 0.78
C MET A 1 -21.79 47.52 0.71
N VAL A 2 -23.09 47.26 0.83
CA VAL A 2 -23.67 45.88 0.79
C VAL A 2 -23.30 45.09 -0.47
N PHE A 3 -23.34 45.71 -1.65
CA PHE A 3 -22.96 45.07 -2.91
C PHE A 3 -21.50 44.59 -2.95
N VAL A 4 -20.57 45.32 -2.32
CA VAL A 4 -19.16 44.92 -2.27
C VAL A 4 -18.99 43.66 -1.41
N TYR A 5 -19.70 43.58 -0.29
CA TYR A 5 -19.70 42.39 0.56
C TYR A 5 -20.28 41.18 -0.17
N ILE A 6 -21.35 41.35 -0.95
CA ILE A 6 -21.93 40.26 -1.75
C ILE A 6 -20.90 39.71 -2.75
N ILE A 7 -20.19 40.58 -3.47
CA ILE A 7 -19.17 40.17 -4.44
C ILE A 7 -17.99 39.49 -3.72
N LEU A 8 -17.53 40.05 -2.60
CA LEU A 8 -16.41 39.49 -1.85
C LEU A 8 -16.74 38.12 -1.24
N SER A 9 -17.95 37.96 -0.69
CA SER A 9 -18.45 36.68 -0.19
C SER A 9 -18.59 35.64 -1.31
N ALA A 10 -19.04 36.04 -2.51
CA ALA A 10 -19.11 35.13 -3.66
C ALA A 10 -17.72 34.64 -4.09
N ILE A 11 -16.72 35.52 -4.10
CA ILE A 11 -15.33 35.17 -4.42
C ILE A 11 -14.76 34.20 -3.37
N LEU A 12 -14.96 34.48 -2.08
CA LEU A 12 -14.51 33.60 -0.99
C LEU A 12 -15.18 32.21 -1.06
N LEU A 13 -16.49 32.18 -1.33
CA LEU A 13 -17.24 30.94 -1.49
C LEU A 13 -16.73 30.12 -2.69
N TYR A 14 -16.44 30.78 -3.81
CA TYR A 14 -15.86 30.13 -4.99
C TYR A 14 -14.54 29.44 -4.66
N TYR A 15 -13.63 30.13 -3.96
CA TYR A 15 -12.35 29.54 -3.58
C TYR A 15 -12.50 28.42 -2.56
N ALA A 16 -13.38 28.57 -1.57
CA ALA A 16 -13.66 27.52 -0.58
C ALA A 16 -14.18 26.24 -1.24
N ILE A 17 -15.14 26.36 -2.16
CA ILE A 17 -15.68 25.21 -2.91
C ILE A 17 -14.60 24.61 -3.81
N LYS A 18 -13.87 25.44 -4.56
CA LYS A 18 -12.85 24.98 -5.51
C LYS A 18 -11.72 24.21 -4.81
N TYR A 19 -11.19 24.74 -3.71
CA TYR A 19 -10.11 24.09 -2.97
C TYR A 19 -10.63 22.93 -2.11
N GLY A 20 -11.80 23.07 -1.47
CA GLY A 20 -12.40 21.99 -0.68
C GLY A 20 -12.74 20.75 -1.50
N ILE A 21 -13.30 20.92 -2.71
CA ILE A 21 -13.57 19.79 -3.62
C ILE A 21 -12.26 19.16 -4.10
N ARG A 22 -11.26 19.98 -4.45
CA ARG A 22 -9.97 19.47 -4.92
C ARG A 22 -9.25 18.67 -3.83
N ASP A 23 -9.18 19.19 -2.62
CA ASP A 23 -8.49 18.54 -1.51
C ASP A 23 -9.26 17.28 -1.06
N GLY A 24 -10.61 17.33 -1.05
CA GLY A 24 -11.44 16.15 -0.77
C GLY A 24 -11.31 15.03 -1.82
N LEU A 25 -11.13 15.38 -3.09
CA LEU A 25 -10.85 14.39 -4.15
C LEU A 25 -9.45 13.77 -4.00
N ILE A 26 -8.44 14.59 -3.71
CA ILE A 26 -7.06 14.12 -3.51
C ILE A 26 -6.98 13.17 -2.31
N ASP A 27 -7.60 13.51 -1.18
CA ASP A 27 -7.59 12.66 0.01
C ASP A 27 -8.32 11.34 -0.23
N ARG A 28 -9.46 11.38 -0.94
CA ARG A 28 -10.18 10.17 -1.33
C ARG A 28 -9.35 9.26 -2.24
N ASP A 29 -8.68 9.84 -3.23
CA ASP A 29 -7.87 9.07 -4.19
C ASP A 29 -6.62 8.51 -3.52
N ALA A 30 -5.94 9.28 -2.66
CA ALA A 30 -4.81 8.81 -1.86
C ALA A 30 -5.22 7.69 -0.89
N ASN A 31 -6.38 7.81 -0.24
CA ASN A 31 -6.87 6.78 0.66
C ASN A 31 -7.29 5.51 -0.10
N LYS A 32 -7.88 5.65 -1.29
CA LYS A 32 -8.19 4.52 -2.17
C LYS A 32 -6.91 3.81 -2.62
N GLU A 33 -5.89 4.55 -3.06
CA GLU A 33 -4.60 3.97 -3.45
C GLU A 33 -3.95 3.22 -2.27
N LYS A 34 -3.96 3.83 -1.09
CA LYS A 34 -3.47 3.20 0.15
C LYS A 34 -4.18 1.87 0.43
N LEU A 35 -5.51 1.84 0.36
CA LEU A 35 -6.31 0.64 0.57
C LEU A 35 -6.01 -0.45 -0.47
N ILE A 36 -5.82 -0.07 -1.74
CA ILE A 36 -5.43 -1.00 -2.80
C ILE A 36 -4.09 -1.67 -2.45
N TYR A 37 -3.10 -0.90 -2.02
CA TYR A 37 -1.79 -1.46 -1.68
C TYR A 37 -1.82 -2.31 -0.41
N LEU A 38 -2.67 -1.98 0.57
CA LEU A 38 -2.86 -2.86 1.74
C LEU A 38 -3.38 -4.24 1.34
N ASN A 39 -4.42 -4.28 0.49
CA ASN A 39 -4.96 -5.54 0.00
C ASN A 39 -3.94 -6.33 -0.85
N LYS A 40 -3.19 -5.62 -1.70
CA LYS A 40 -2.11 -6.24 -2.48
C LYS A 40 -1.00 -6.83 -1.61
N ASN A 41 -0.64 -6.19 -0.50
CA ASN A 41 0.37 -6.69 0.42
C ASN A 41 -0.07 -7.98 1.10
N GLU A 42 -1.33 -8.02 1.55
CA GLU A 42 -1.93 -9.21 2.14
C GLU A 42 -1.94 -10.38 1.15
N SER A 43 -2.42 -10.13 -0.07
CA SER A 43 -2.46 -11.13 -1.14
C SER A 43 -1.06 -11.69 -1.50
N ILE A 44 -0.03 -10.84 -1.63
CA ILE A 44 1.33 -11.34 -1.90
C ILE A 44 1.89 -12.11 -0.70
N PHE A 45 1.59 -11.68 0.52
CA PHE A 45 2.07 -12.37 1.71
C PHE A 45 1.44 -13.78 1.82
N GLU A 46 0.16 -13.93 1.49
CA GLU A 46 -0.48 -15.25 1.37
C GLU A 46 0.23 -16.13 0.34
N GLU A 47 0.58 -15.59 -0.84
CA GLU A 47 1.34 -16.36 -1.84
C GLU A 47 2.73 -16.78 -1.32
N ILE A 48 3.38 -15.95 -0.50
CA ILE A 48 4.65 -16.30 0.15
C ILE A 48 4.45 -17.43 1.16
N ASP A 49 3.37 -17.39 1.96
CA ASP A 49 3.03 -18.47 2.89
C ASP A 49 2.74 -19.79 2.15
N ASP A 50 2.01 -19.73 1.05
CA ASP A 50 1.72 -20.90 0.21
C ASP A 50 3.01 -21.53 -0.32
N ILE A 51 3.91 -20.73 -0.90
CA ILE A 51 5.21 -21.23 -1.38
C ILE A 51 6.03 -21.77 -0.20
N TYR A 52 6.07 -21.06 0.93
CA TYR A 52 6.76 -21.52 2.12
C TYR A 52 6.28 -22.92 2.53
N ARG A 53 4.97 -23.18 2.50
CA ARG A 53 4.39 -24.49 2.83
C ARG A 53 4.82 -25.59 1.86
N THR A 54 5.00 -25.29 0.57
CA THR A 54 5.38 -26.27 -0.47
C THR A 54 6.88 -26.56 -0.55
N VAL A 55 7.75 -25.66 -0.07
CA VAL A 55 9.21 -25.87 -0.11
C VAL A 55 9.64 -27.17 0.60
N ASN A 56 10.58 -27.88 -0.02
CA ASN A 56 11.16 -29.13 0.50
C ASN A 56 11.86 -28.95 1.86
N LYS A 57 12.09 -30.05 2.58
CA LYS A 57 12.69 -30.02 3.93
C LYS A 57 14.09 -29.43 3.97
N GLU A 58 14.89 -29.66 2.93
CA GLU A 58 16.29 -29.21 2.87
C GLU A 58 16.40 -27.69 2.81
N LYS A 59 15.49 -27.04 2.06
CA LYS A 59 15.43 -25.58 1.91
C LYS A 59 14.45 -24.90 2.86
N LYS A 60 13.76 -25.66 3.71
CA LYS A 60 12.73 -25.16 4.63
C LYS A 60 13.27 -24.10 5.59
N SER A 61 14.51 -24.25 6.07
CA SER A 61 15.13 -23.26 6.96
C SER A 61 15.32 -21.92 6.26
N GLU A 62 15.73 -21.92 5.00
CA GLU A 62 15.92 -20.69 4.23
C GLU A 62 14.59 -20.07 3.82
N ALA A 63 13.62 -20.89 3.41
CA ALA A 63 12.26 -20.45 3.15
C ALA A 63 11.59 -19.83 4.39
N LYS A 64 11.82 -20.41 5.58
CA LYS A 64 11.35 -19.84 6.85
C LYS A 64 11.95 -18.46 7.10
N ARG A 65 13.25 -18.28 6.88
CA ARG A 65 13.89 -16.96 7.03
C ARG A 65 13.25 -15.92 6.10
N ILE A 66 13.00 -16.27 4.84
CA ILE A 66 12.34 -15.37 3.89
C ILE A 66 10.90 -15.05 4.34
N TYR A 67 10.17 -16.06 4.82
CA TYR A 67 8.83 -15.87 5.38
C TYR A 67 8.85 -14.90 6.56
N ASP A 68 9.72 -15.13 7.55
CA ASP A 68 9.85 -14.29 8.75
C ASP A 68 10.22 -12.84 8.37
N GLU A 69 11.20 -12.64 7.48
CA GLU A 69 11.57 -11.31 6.97
C GLU A 69 10.42 -10.62 6.22
N SER A 70 9.65 -11.38 5.43
CA SER A 70 8.49 -10.84 4.71
C SER A 70 7.37 -10.41 5.67
N TYR A 71 7.19 -11.15 6.77
CA TYR A 71 6.24 -10.83 7.83
C TYR A 71 6.65 -9.55 8.56
N ASP A 72 7.94 -9.39 8.87
CA ASP A 72 8.48 -8.16 9.47
C ASP A 72 8.21 -6.94 8.57
N VAL A 73 8.38 -7.07 7.26
CA VAL A 73 8.04 -6.00 6.30
C VAL A 73 6.55 -5.70 6.29
N LEU A 74 5.69 -6.72 6.33
CA LEU A 74 4.24 -6.53 6.40
C LEU A 74 3.84 -5.73 7.64
N LEU A 75 4.46 -6.01 8.80
CA LEU A 75 4.20 -5.33 10.07
C LEU A 75 4.92 -3.98 10.24
N SER A 76 5.91 -3.68 9.40
CA SER A 76 6.69 -2.44 9.49
C SER A 76 5.85 -1.17 9.33
N LYS A 77 6.43 -0.01 9.67
CA LYS A 77 5.77 1.30 9.46
C LYS A 77 5.95 1.89 8.06
N THR A 78 6.58 1.14 7.15
CA THR A 78 6.89 1.55 5.77
C THR A 78 5.62 1.84 4.97
N ALA A 79 5.71 2.70 3.95
CA ALA A 79 4.56 3.04 3.12
C ALA A 79 3.99 1.78 2.42
N PRO A 80 2.66 1.63 2.25
CA PRO A 80 2.07 0.40 1.71
C PRO A 80 2.60 -0.01 0.33
N LYS A 81 2.92 0.96 -0.53
CA LYS A 81 3.51 0.71 -1.85
C LYS A 81 4.93 0.17 -1.79
N GLU A 82 5.76 0.75 -0.93
CA GLU A 82 7.15 0.29 -0.73
C GLU A 82 7.19 -1.11 -0.08
N LYS A 83 6.25 -1.40 0.83
CA LYS A 83 6.03 -2.76 1.34
C LYS A 83 5.73 -3.73 0.21
N TYR A 84 4.82 -3.37 -0.69
CA TYR A 84 4.45 -4.19 -1.84
C TYR A 84 5.66 -4.54 -2.70
N ASP A 85 6.44 -3.53 -3.08
CA ASP A 85 7.62 -3.73 -3.92
C ASP A 85 8.64 -4.64 -3.24
N THR A 86 8.80 -4.52 -1.92
CA THR A 86 9.70 -5.38 -1.13
C THR A 86 9.17 -6.82 -1.02
N LEU A 87 7.86 -7.00 -0.78
CA LEU A 87 7.22 -8.31 -0.71
C LEU A 87 7.30 -9.05 -2.06
N VAL A 88 7.18 -8.35 -3.19
CA VAL A 88 7.40 -8.94 -4.53
C VAL A 88 8.81 -9.53 -4.64
N GLN A 89 9.84 -8.86 -4.12
CA GLN A 89 11.21 -9.38 -4.12
C GLN A 89 11.32 -10.65 -3.27
N TYR A 90 10.68 -10.67 -2.10
CA TYR A 90 10.68 -11.86 -1.24
C TYR A 90 9.93 -13.04 -1.87
N LYS A 91 8.80 -12.79 -2.54
CA LYS A 91 8.11 -13.80 -3.34
C LYS A 91 9.02 -14.39 -4.41
N GLN A 92 9.81 -13.57 -5.12
CA GLN A 92 10.76 -14.07 -6.12
C GLN A 92 11.86 -14.92 -5.47
N LYS A 93 12.42 -14.49 -4.34
CA LYS A 93 13.45 -15.25 -3.61
C LYS A 93 12.94 -16.62 -3.17
N ILE A 94 11.76 -16.69 -2.55
CA ILE A 94 11.22 -17.97 -2.06
C ILE A 94 10.77 -18.88 -3.21
N LYS A 95 10.25 -18.32 -4.30
CA LYS A 95 9.94 -19.07 -5.52
C LYS A 95 11.19 -19.70 -6.15
N ASN A 96 12.35 -19.03 -6.07
CA ASN A 96 13.61 -19.62 -6.55
C ASN A 96 14.05 -20.82 -5.70
N LEU A 97 13.68 -20.87 -4.41
CA LEU A 97 13.96 -22.02 -3.56
C LEU A 97 13.03 -23.20 -3.86
N GLU A 98 11.79 -22.94 -4.25
CA GLU A 98 10.82 -23.97 -4.66
C GLU A 98 11.20 -24.64 -5.99
N ASN A 99 11.71 -23.87 -6.97
CA ASN A 99 12.03 -24.37 -8.32
C ASN A 99 13.44 -24.92 -8.49
N GLY A 100 14.35 -24.66 -7.55
CA GLY A 100 15.70 -25.23 -7.55
C GLY A 100 15.78 -26.50 -6.73
#